data_AF-A0AAW0ASU2-F1
#
_entry.id   AF-A0AAW0ASU2-F1
#
_cell.length_a   1.000
_cell.length_b   1.000
_cell.length_c   1.000
_cell.angle_alpha   90.00
_cell.angle_beta   90.00
_cell.angle_gamma   90.00
#
_symmetry.space_group_name_H-M   'P 1'
#
loop_
_entity.id
_entity.type
_entity.pdbx_description
1 polymer ?
#
loop_
_entity_poly.entity_id
_entity_poly.type
_entity_poly.pdbx_seq_one_letter_code
_entity_poly.pdbx_strand_id
1 'polypeptide(L)'
;MSYAEYSTPHHQTRFSAEFFNTITLADVEGLFQNDVLPHVLPRDSVTKWNLDRTVPSAIAEIVVAAGEEIPCYHDLRPIFEILEKAFYDEGMSSVCLQIGKQQIVRYHFSKLRLIVNYNNHEYNLLVAKRLLDRVHDSNLLSPNLIAELKLNRFAEPLAGFKVTETPLYTLGSLLDERWVLEDVLNARAEFLY
;
A
#
# COMPACT_ATOMS: atom_id res chain seq x y z
N MET A 1 -12.01 23.45 11.17
CA MET A 1 -11.57 22.15 10.64
C MET A 1 -10.51 22.45 9.60
N SER A 2 -9.32 21.89 9.75
CA SER A 2 -8.24 22.04 8.76
C SER A 2 -8.42 21.07 7.60
N TYR A 3 -7.81 21.36 6.44
CA TYR A 3 -7.75 20.41 5.32
C TYR A 3 -7.06 19.09 5.73
N ALA A 4 -6.04 19.17 6.59
CA ALA A 4 -5.37 17.98 7.12
C ALA A 4 -6.34 17.11 7.91
N GLU A 5 -7.09 17.69 8.86
CA GLU A 5 -8.11 16.95 9.63
C GLU A 5 -9.20 16.35 8.72
N TYR A 6 -9.67 17.12 7.75
CA TYR A 6 -10.74 16.69 6.84
C TYR A 6 -10.30 15.57 5.88
N SER A 7 -9.10 15.68 5.31
CA SER A 7 -8.58 14.72 4.34
C SER A 7 -7.90 13.51 4.98
N THR A 8 -7.66 13.51 6.30
CA THR A 8 -7.03 12.38 6.98
C THR A 8 -8.04 11.24 7.17
N PRO A 9 -7.76 10.03 6.65
CA PRO A 9 -8.60 8.87 6.92
C PRO A 9 -8.59 8.49 8.40
N HIS A 10 -9.66 7.84 8.87
CA HIS A 10 -9.65 7.29 10.22
C HIS A 10 -8.55 6.22 10.35
N HIS A 11 -7.84 6.21 11.49
CA HIS A 11 -6.68 5.34 11.69
C HIS A 11 -7.01 3.85 11.54
N GLN A 12 -8.20 3.41 11.97
CA GLN A 12 -8.66 2.02 11.81
C GLN A 12 -9.16 1.69 10.39
N THR A 13 -9.24 2.66 9.47
CA THR A 13 -9.69 2.39 8.11
C THR A 13 -8.64 1.59 7.35
N ARG A 14 -9.07 0.56 6.63
CA ARG A 14 -8.19 -0.25 5.77
C ARG A 14 -7.43 0.63 4.79
N PHE A 15 -6.13 0.34 4.62
CA PHE A 15 -5.17 1.14 3.81
C PHE A 15 -4.86 2.55 4.34
N SER A 16 -5.21 2.85 5.60
CA SER A 16 -4.62 3.99 6.31
C SER A 16 -3.12 3.76 6.55
N ALA A 17 -2.38 4.80 6.95
CA ALA A 17 -0.99 4.63 7.36
C ALA A 17 -0.86 3.68 8.57
N GLU A 18 -1.77 3.80 9.54
CA GLU A 18 -1.80 2.95 10.73
C GLU A 18 -2.08 1.48 10.38
N PHE A 19 -2.94 1.22 9.38
CA PHE A 19 -3.17 -0.13 8.88
C PHE A 19 -1.85 -0.80 8.46
N PHE A 20 -1.04 -0.15 7.62
CA PHE A 20 0.24 -0.73 7.17
C PHE A 20 1.26 -0.90 8.31
N ASN A 21 1.20 -0.07 9.35
CA ASN A 21 2.06 -0.18 10.52
C ASN A 21 1.65 -1.29 11.49
N THR A 22 0.40 -1.77 11.40
CA THR A 22 -0.18 -2.71 12.37
C THR A 22 -0.39 -4.11 11.81
N ILE A 23 -0.60 -4.26 10.49
CA ILE A 23 -0.74 -5.58 9.88
C ILE A 23 0.53 -6.42 10.03
N THR A 24 0.32 -7.71 10.23
CA THR A 24 1.38 -8.72 10.27
C THR A 24 1.62 -9.33 8.90
N LEU A 25 2.69 -10.10 8.75
CA LEU A 25 2.93 -10.90 7.55
C LEU A 25 1.84 -11.97 7.32
N ALA A 26 1.25 -12.53 8.39
CA ALA A 26 0.06 -13.39 8.29
C ALA A 26 -1.14 -12.64 7.68
N ASP A 27 -1.36 -11.39 8.10
CA ASP A 27 -2.45 -10.57 7.55
C ASP A 27 -2.24 -10.30 6.07
N VAL A 28 -0.99 -10.02 5.64
CA VAL A 28 -0.65 -9.85 4.21
C VAL A 28 -1.03 -11.11 3.43
N GLU A 29 -0.65 -12.29 3.89
CA GLU A 29 -1.05 -13.56 3.26
C GLU A 29 -2.57 -13.70 3.15
N GLY A 30 -3.29 -13.36 4.23
CA GLY A 30 -4.76 -13.34 4.27
C GLY A 30 -5.38 -12.35 3.29
N LEU A 31 -4.75 -11.21 3.01
CA LEU A 31 -5.24 -10.24 2.02
C LEU A 31 -5.23 -10.81 0.60
N PHE A 32 -4.19 -11.57 0.24
CA PHE A 32 -4.08 -12.21 -1.07
C PHE A 32 -5.00 -13.43 -1.20
N GLN A 33 -5.15 -14.24 -0.14
CA GLN A 33 -6.01 -15.44 -0.19
C GLN A 33 -7.50 -15.11 -0.33
N ASN A 34 -7.95 -14.00 0.25
CA ASN A 34 -9.36 -13.61 0.26
C ASN A 34 -9.75 -12.66 -0.89
N ASP A 35 -8.83 -12.38 -1.83
CA ASP A 35 -9.03 -11.47 -2.97
C ASP A 35 -9.62 -10.10 -2.55
N VAL A 36 -9.12 -9.56 -1.43
CA VAL A 36 -9.63 -8.31 -0.84
C VAL A 36 -8.82 -7.08 -1.22
N LEU A 37 -7.78 -7.24 -2.03
CA LEU A 37 -6.91 -6.16 -2.47
C LEU A 37 -7.56 -5.38 -3.62
N PRO A 38 -7.46 -4.04 -3.63
CA PRO A 38 -7.89 -3.21 -4.75
C PRO A 38 -7.09 -3.51 -6.02
N HIS A 39 -7.69 -3.23 -7.18
CA HIS A 39 -7.02 -3.29 -8.48
C HIS A 39 -6.62 -1.89 -8.93
N VAL A 40 -5.31 -1.63 -9.02
CA VAL A 40 -4.81 -0.35 -9.54
C VAL A 40 -4.98 -0.32 -11.05
N LEU A 41 -5.75 0.66 -11.51
CA LEU A 41 -5.97 0.89 -12.93
C LEU A 41 -4.69 1.41 -13.61
N PRO A 42 -4.52 1.16 -14.93
CA PRO A 42 -3.39 1.69 -15.67
C PRO A 42 -3.35 3.22 -15.67
N ARG A 43 -2.21 3.78 -16.05
CA ARG A 43 -2.08 5.23 -16.27
C ARG A 43 -3.08 5.72 -17.30
N ASP A 44 -3.47 6.99 -17.17
CA ASP A 44 -4.43 7.67 -18.04
C ASP A 44 -5.84 7.05 -17.98
N SER A 45 -6.16 6.35 -16.88
CA SER A 45 -7.48 5.79 -16.61
C SER A 45 -8.51 6.85 -16.22
N VAL A 46 -8.05 7.90 -15.51
CA VAL A 46 -8.87 9.08 -15.17
C VAL A 46 -8.84 10.04 -16.35
N THR A 47 -9.94 10.10 -17.09
CA THR A 47 -10.03 10.94 -18.30
C THR A 47 -10.43 12.38 -18.00
N LYS A 48 -11.22 12.59 -16.96
CA LYS A 48 -11.68 13.90 -16.49
C LYS A 48 -11.91 13.87 -14.99
N TRP A 49 -11.84 15.04 -14.36
CA TRP A 49 -12.22 15.19 -12.97
C TRP A 49 -12.72 16.62 -12.69
N ASN A 50 -13.53 16.76 -11.66
CA ASN A 50 -13.97 18.05 -11.13
C ASN A 50 -14.14 17.98 -9.62
N LEU A 51 -13.91 19.11 -8.95
CA LEU A 51 -14.22 19.22 -7.52
C LEU A 51 -15.73 19.44 -7.31
N ASP A 52 -16.22 19.01 -6.15
CA ASP A 52 -17.61 19.13 -5.74
C ASP A 52 -17.67 19.56 -4.26
N ARG A 53 -18.67 20.39 -3.92
CA ARG A 53 -18.94 20.85 -2.55
C ARG A 53 -19.76 19.86 -1.75
N THR A 54 -20.38 18.90 -2.43
CA THR A 54 -21.15 17.84 -1.79
C THR A 54 -20.21 17.03 -0.89
N VAL A 55 -20.54 16.93 0.39
CA VAL A 55 -19.83 16.05 1.33
C VAL A 55 -20.32 14.63 1.12
N PRO A 56 -19.46 13.71 0.67
CA PRO A 56 -19.80 12.31 0.52
C PRO A 56 -20.29 11.70 1.83
N SER A 57 -21.36 10.92 1.76
CA SER A 57 -21.93 10.21 2.91
C SER A 57 -22.04 8.72 2.69
N ALA A 58 -21.95 8.27 1.44
CA ALA A 58 -21.95 6.85 1.12
C ALA A 58 -20.59 6.22 1.45
N ILE A 59 -20.62 5.01 2.02
CA ILE A 59 -19.40 4.27 2.39
C ILE A 59 -18.47 4.10 1.18
N ALA A 60 -19.04 3.82 0.00
CA ALA A 60 -18.30 3.66 -1.25
C ALA A 60 -17.57 4.95 -1.72
N GLU A 61 -17.92 6.12 -1.19
CA GLU A 61 -17.25 7.38 -1.52
C GLU A 61 -16.14 7.72 -0.50
N ILE A 62 -16.11 7.06 0.66
CA ILE A 62 -15.22 7.38 1.81
C ILE A 62 -14.19 6.27 2.07
N VAL A 63 -14.54 5.01 1.82
CA VAL A 63 -13.72 3.83 2.09
C VAL A 63 -13.39 3.09 0.79
N VAL A 64 -12.22 2.47 0.73
CA VAL A 64 -11.82 1.58 -0.37
C VAL A 64 -12.40 0.19 -0.13
N ALA A 65 -13.23 -0.30 -1.05
CA ALA A 65 -13.86 -1.62 -0.97
C ALA A 65 -12.90 -2.74 -1.39
N ALA A 66 -13.23 -3.98 -1.01
CA ALA A 66 -12.51 -5.17 -1.45
C ALA A 66 -12.65 -5.35 -2.97
N GLY A 67 -11.55 -5.62 -3.67
CA GLY A 67 -11.53 -5.78 -5.13
C GLY A 67 -11.90 -4.50 -5.92
N GLU A 68 -11.92 -3.33 -5.27
CA GLU A 68 -12.28 -2.08 -5.93
C GLU A 68 -11.25 -1.68 -6.99
N GLU A 69 -11.71 -1.26 -8.16
CA GLU A 69 -10.87 -0.60 -9.16
C GLU A 69 -10.54 0.84 -8.72
N ILE A 70 -9.25 1.11 -8.52
CA ILE A 70 -8.77 2.41 -8.03
C ILE A 70 -7.81 3.06 -9.03
N PRO A 71 -7.83 4.40 -9.18
CA PRO A 71 -6.86 5.09 -10.02
C PRO A 71 -5.41 4.90 -9.56
N CYS A 72 -4.48 4.94 -10.51
CA CYS A 72 -3.07 4.99 -10.17
C CYS A 72 -2.65 6.37 -9.63
N TYR A 73 -1.56 6.41 -8.87
CA TYR A 73 -1.04 7.66 -8.28
C TYR A 73 -0.77 8.77 -9.32
N HIS A 74 -0.34 8.41 -10.54
CA HIS A 74 -0.01 9.40 -11.58
C HIS A 74 -1.23 10.22 -11.99
N ASP A 75 -2.39 9.57 -12.10
CA ASP A 75 -3.66 10.21 -12.46
C ASP A 75 -4.18 11.10 -11.32
N LEU A 76 -3.87 10.74 -10.06
CA LEU A 76 -4.33 11.48 -8.87
C LEU A 76 -3.45 12.67 -8.51
N ARG A 77 -2.17 12.67 -8.88
CA ARG A 77 -1.22 13.74 -8.56
C ARG A 77 -1.74 15.16 -8.86
N PRO A 78 -2.25 15.48 -10.08
CA PRO A 78 -2.70 16.85 -10.37
C PRO A 78 -3.90 17.28 -9.52
N ILE A 79 -4.70 16.34 -9.02
CA ILE A 79 -5.81 16.63 -8.12
C ILE A 79 -5.27 17.08 -6.76
N PHE A 80 -4.31 16.34 -6.19
CA PHE A 80 -3.71 16.66 -4.89
C PHE A 80 -3.02 18.02 -4.83
N GLU A 81 -2.48 18.50 -5.95
CA GLU A 81 -1.83 19.82 -6.05
C GLU A 81 -2.80 20.98 -5.81
N ILE A 82 -4.11 20.77 -5.97
CA ILE A 82 -5.11 21.84 -5.83
C ILE A 82 -6.10 21.65 -4.67
N LEU A 83 -6.16 20.46 -4.06
CA LEU A 83 -7.19 20.11 -3.06
C LEU A 83 -7.21 21.05 -1.86
N GLU A 84 -6.04 21.36 -1.30
CA GLU A 84 -5.95 22.20 -0.09
C GLU A 84 -6.45 23.61 -0.36
N LYS A 85 -6.02 24.20 -1.47
CA LYS A 85 -6.47 25.53 -1.88
C LYS A 85 -7.98 25.55 -2.14
N ALA A 86 -8.50 24.59 -2.89
CA ALA A 86 -9.92 24.52 -3.21
C ALA A 86 -10.81 24.24 -1.98
N PHE A 87 -10.29 23.54 -0.97
CA PHE A 87 -10.98 23.36 0.30
C PHE A 87 -11.18 24.69 1.02
N TYR A 88 -10.11 25.51 1.15
CA TYR A 88 -10.18 26.78 1.87
C TYR A 88 -10.86 27.89 1.07
N ASP A 89 -10.55 28.04 -0.21
CA ASP A 89 -11.02 29.15 -1.04
C ASP A 89 -12.46 28.95 -1.53
N GLU A 90 -12.83 27.70 -1.85
CA GLU A 90 -14.08 27.40 -2.55
C GLU A 90 -15.03 26.47 -1.77
N GLY A 91 -14.60 25.96 -0.61
CA GLY A 91 -15.38 25.04 0.21
C GLY A 91 -15.58 23.66 -0.42
N MET A 92 -14.67 23.24 -1.30
CA MET A 92 -14.75 21.92 -1.95
C MET A 92 -14.51 20.80 -0.95
N SER A 93 -15.21 19.69 -1.11
CA SER A 93 -15.27 18.58 -0.14
C SER A 93 -15.08 17.20 -0.77
N SER A 94 -15.24 17.10 -2.09
CA SER A 94 -15.05 15.85 -2.82
C SER A 94 -14.54 16.09 -4.24
N VAL A 95 -14.16 14.99 -4.88
CA VAL A 95 -13.74 14.96 -6.29
C VAL A 95 -14.62 13.97 -7.03
N CYS A 96 -15.19 14.39 -8.14
CA CYS A 96 -15.82 13.51 -9.12
C CYS A 96 -14.78 13.14 -10.18
N LEU A 97 -14.55 11.85 -10.39
CA LEU A 97 -13.61 11.31 -11.37
C LEU A 97 -14.39 10.59 -12.47
N GLN A 98 -14.03 10.82 -13.72
CA GLN A 98 -14.46 10.01 -14.84
C GLN A 98 -13.38 8.97 -15.13
N ILE A 99 -13.64 7.73 -14.74
CA ILE A 99 -12.75 6.59 -14.93
C ILE A 99 -13.19 5.81 -16.18
N GLY A 100 -12.25 5.56 -17.08
CA GLY A 100 -12.51 4.89 -18.34
C GLY A 100 -13.52 5.65 -19.21
N LYS A 101 -14.39 4.92 -19.90
CA LYS A 101 -15.28 5.53 -20.89
C LYS A 101 -16.46 6.29 -20.29
N GLN A 102 -17.03 5.88 -19.16
CA GLN A 102 -18.27 6.49 -18.63
C GLN A 102 -18.52 6.37 -17.11
N GLN A 103 -17.60 5.79 -16.33
CA GLN A 103 -17.86 5.64 -14.89
C GLN A 103 -17.52 6.94 -14.17
N ILE A 104 -18.55 7.64 -13.67
CA ILE A 104 -18.37 8.81 -12.80
C ILE A 104 -18.45 8.32 -11.36
N VAL A 105 -17.36 8.46 -10.62
CA VAL A 105 -17.28 8.15 -9.20
C VAL A 105 -17.01 9.42 -8.40
N ARG A 106 -17.60 9.53 -7.21
CA ARG A 106 -17.30 10.62 -6.28
C ARG A 106 -16.47 10.08 -5.13
N TYR A 107 -15.35 10.72 -4.84
CA TYR A 107 -14.49 10.38 -3.71
C TYR A 107 -14.35 11.53 -2.74
N HIS A 108 -14.48 11.21 -1.46
CA HIS A 108 -14.05 12.07 -0.36
C HIS A 108 -12.52 12.22 -0.39
N PHE A 109 -11.98 13.35 0.09
CA PHE A 109 -10.53 13.57 0.10
C PHE A 109 -9.78 12.52 0.94
N SER A 110 -10.39 12.01 2.00
CA SER A 110 -9.86 10.87 2.77
C SER A 110 -9.77 9.59 1.96
N LYS A 111 -10.75 9.26 1.10
CA LYS A 111 -10.64 8.10 0.22
C LYS A 111 -9.48 8.22 -0.75
N LEU A 112 -9.25 9.41 -1.32
CA LEU A 112 -8.08 9.65 -2.16
C LEU A 112 -6.76 9.37 -1.43
N ARG A 113 -6.64 9.75 -0.16
CA ARG A 113 -5.46 9.42 0.66
C ARG A 113 -5.29 7.92 0.87
N LEU A 114 -6.38 7.17 1.10
CA LEU A 114 -6.32 5.71 1.19
C LEU A 114 -5.82 5.07 -0.11
N ILE A 115 -6.32 5.55 -1.25
CA ILE A 115 -5.89 5.08 -2.57
C ILE A 115 -4.40 5.34 -2.78
N VAL A 116 -3.91 6.54 -2.43
CA VAL A 116 -2.47 6.86 -2.51
C VAL A 116 -1.64 5.99 -1.58
N ASN A 117 -2.08 5.80 -0.33
CA ASN A 117 -1.37 4.93 0.61
C ASN A 117 -1.26 3.51 0.06
N TYR A 118 -2.33 2.97 -0.53
CA TYR A 118 -2.29 1.67 -1.18
C TYR A 118 -1.33 1.64 -2.38
N ASN A 119 -1.43 2.60 -3.30
CA ASN A 119 -0.53 2.71 -4.45
C ASN A 119 0.96 2.71 -4.03
N ASN A 120 1.29 3.34 -2.91
CA ASN A 120 2.66 3.39 -2.38
C ASN A 120 3.14 2.07 -1.76
N HIS A 121 2.22 1.17 -1.37
CA HIS A 121 2.55 -0.09 -0.68
C HIS A 121 2.16 -1.34 -1.46
N GLU A 122 1.45 -1.23 -2.59
CA GLU A 122 1.01 -2.35 -3.42
C GLU A 122 2.18 -3.31 -3.74
N TYR A 123 3.27 -2.76 -4.26
CA TYR A 123 4.47 -3.54 -4.58
C TYR A 123 5.08 -4.20 -3.34
N ASN A 124 5.12 -3.50 -2.22
CA ASN A 124 5.70 -4.01 -0.98
C ASN A 124 4.86 -5.18 -0.41
N LEU A 125 3.53 -5.11 -0.52
CA LEU A 125 2.65 -6.22 -0.16
C LEU A 125 2.90 -7.45 -1.04
N LEU A 126 3.02 -7.26 -2.36
CA LEU A 126 3.30 -8.33 -3.30
C LEU A 126 4.65 -9.00 -2.99
N VAL A 127 5.67 -8.20 -2.75
CA VAL A 127 7.02 -8.67 -2.44
C VAL A 127 7.05 -9.44 -1.12
N ALA A 128 6.36 -8.96 -0.08
CA ALA A 128 6.22 -9.67 1.19
C ALA A 128 5.49 -11.02 1.03
N LYS A 129 4.42 -11.07 0.20
CA LYS A 129 3.72 -12.32 -0.11
C LYS A 129 4.65 -13.32 -0.80
N ARG A 130 5.39 -12.88 -1.82
CA ARG A 130 6.36 -13.73 -2.54
C ARG A 130 7.45 -14.27 -1.61
N LEU A 131 7.89 -13.47 -0.63
CA LEU A 131 8.86 -13.90 0.38
C LEU A 131 8.32 -15.04 1.23
N LEU A 132 7.08 -14.91 1.73
CA LEU A 132 6.43 -15.94 2.51
C LEU A 132 6.26 -17.24 1.72
N ASP A 133 5.82 -17.14 0.47
CA ASP A 133 5.68 -18.29 -0.43
C ASP A 133 7.01 -18.99 -0.64
N ARG A 134 8.07 -18.22 -0.92
CA ARG A 134 9.41 -18.78 -1.12
C ARG A 134 9.94 -19.47 0.14
N VAL A 135 9.79 -18.84 1.30
CA VAL A 135 10.20 -19.41 2.59
C VAL A 135 9.47 -20.72 2.84
N HIS A 136 8.15 -20.74 2.59
CA HIS A 136 7.33 -21.94 2.73
C HIS A 136 7.78 -23.07 1.79
N ASP A 137 7.97 -22.77 0.50
CA ASP A 137 8.34 -23.75 -0.52
C ASP A 137 9.78 -24.27 -0.37
N SER A 138 10.68 -23.44 0.19
CA SER A 138 12.10 -23.78 0.29
C SER A 138 12.41 -24.83 1.35
N ASN A 139 11.52 -25.03 2.33
CA ASN A 139 11.76 -25.83 3.53
C ASN A 139 13.07 -25.47 4.29
N LEU A 140 13.62 -24.26 4.08
CA LEU A 140 14.85 -23.81 4.73
C LEU A 140 14.64 -23.47 6.21
N LEU A 141 13.43 -23.06 6.57
CA LEU A 141 13.05 -22.74 7.95
C LEU A 141 12.11 -23.82 8.50
N SER A 142 12.22 -24.07 9.81
CA SER A 142 11.28 -24.95 10.49
C SER A 142 9.87 -24.32 10.53
N PRO A 143 8.79 -25.12 10.59
CA PRO A 143 7.43 -24.58 10.66
C PRO A 143 7.21 -23.59 11.80
N ASN A 144 7.88 -23.79 12.94
CA ASN A 144 7.81 -22.89 14.08
C ASN A 144 8.41 -21.51 13.78
N LEU A 145 9.58 -21.47 13.11
CA LEU A 145 10.21 -20.21 12.71
C LEU A 145 9.38 -19.46 11.66
N ILE A 146 8.70 -20.18 10.76
CA ILE A 146 7.78 -19.57 9.79
C ILE A 146 6.57 -18.97 10.52
N ALA A 147 6.02 -19.68 11.52
CA ALA A 147 4.93 -19.16 12.33
C ALA A 147 5.33 -17.90 13.10
N GLU A 148 6.53 -17.88 13.69
CA GLU A 148 7.08 -16.69 14.35
C GLU A 148 7.29 -15.54 13.35
N LEU A 149 7.86 -15.82 12.17
CA LEU A 149 8.03 -14.82 11.11
C LEU A 149 6.70 -14.17 10.74
N LYS A 150 5.64 -14.96 10.58
CA LYS A 150 4.29 -14.51 10.23
C LYS A 150 3.66 -13.56 11.26
N LEU A 151 4.10 -13.59 12.52
CA LEU A 151 3.60 -12.71 13.58
C LEU A 151 4.27 -11.33 13.60
N ASN A 152 5.40 -11.15 12.91
CA ASN A 152 6.07 -9.85 12.84
C ASN A 152 5.25 -8.86 12.01
N ARG A 153 5.36 -7.57 12.35
CA ARG A 153 4.65 -6.53 11.62
C ARG A 153 5.26 -6.34 10.25
N PHE A 154 4.42 -6.04 9.28
CA PHE A 154 4.81 -5.79 7.90
C PHE A 154 5.89 -4.71 7.78
N ALA A 155 5.71 -3.60 8.51
CA ALA A 155 6.63 -2.46 8.53
C ALA A 155 7.68 -2.52 9.67
N GLU A 156 7.84 -3.66 10.34
CA GLU A 156 8.79 -3.77 11.46
C GLU A 156 10.25 -3.63 10.98
N PRO A 157 11.12 -2.88 11.69
CA PRO A 157 12.52 -2.80 11.33
C PRO A 157 13.24 -4.15 11.46
N LEU A 158 14.14 -4.44 10.53
CA LEU A 158 15.01 -5.61 10.62
C LEU A 158 16.01 -5.44 11.78
N ALA A 159 15.91 -6.31 12.79
CA ALA A 159 16.74 -6.26 14.00
C ALA A 159 18.28 -6.27 13.74
N GLY A 160 18.72 -6.77 12.58
CA GLY A 160 20.12 -6.77 12.15
C GLY A 160 20.64 -5.44 11.59
N PHE A 161 19.75 -4.53 11.20
CA PHE A 161 20.08 -3.24 10.59
C PHE A 161 19.86 -2.12 11.60
N LYS A 162 20.80 -1.96 12.54
CA LYS A 162 20.67 -0.98 13.64
C LYS A 162 20.78 0.50 13.22
N VAL A 163 21.21 0.78 11.98
CA VAL A 163 21.47 2.14 11.48
C VAL A 163 20.41 2.58 10.46
N THR A 164 19.94 1.64 9.65
CA THR A 164 18.91 1.86 8.64
C THR A 164 17.65 1.20 9.17
N GLU A 165 16.64 1.95 9.57
CA GLU A 165 15.33 1.44 10.02
C GLU A 165 14.59 0.76 8.85
N THR A 166 15.20 -0.29 8.29
CA THR A 166 14.81 -0.94 7.05
C THR A 166 13.64 -1.88 7.35
N PRO A 167 12.46 -1.67 6.75
CA PRO A 167 11.27 -2.47 7.04
C PRO A 167 11.41 -3.93 6.59
N LEU A 168 10.76 -4.86 7.29
CA LEU A 168 10.79 -6.29 7.03
C LEU A 168 10.38 -6.66 5.60
N TYR A 169 9.38 -5.97 5.04
CA TYR A 169 8.90 -6.23 3.68
C TYR A 169 9.98 -6.05 2.61
N THR A 170 11.05 -5.28 2.86
CA THR A 170 12.10 -5.06 1.86
C THR A 170 12.92 -6.33 1.64
N LEU A 171 12.91 -7.31 2.55
CA LEU A 171 13.61 -8.59 2.35
C LEU A 171 13.18 -9.30 1.08
N GLY A 172 11.93 -9.14 0.65
CA GLY A 172 11.48 -9.80 -0.57
C GLY A 172 12.13 -9.21 -1.84
N SER A 173 12.74 -8.01 -1.80
CA SER A 173 13.49 -7.49 -2.96
C SER A 173 14.70 -8.37 -3.29
N LEU A 174 15.23 -9.08 -2.29
CA LEU A 174 16.35 -10.01 -2.43
C LEU A 174 15.97 -11.28 -3.22
N LEU A 175 14.69 -11.57 -3.40
CA LEU A 175 14.24 -12.80 -4.10
C LEU A 175 14.65 -12.84 -5.57
N ASP A 176 14.74 -11.67 -6.20
CA ASP A 176 15.08 -11.52 -7.61
C ASP A 176 16.56 -11.07 -7.79
N GLU A 177 17.30 -10.93 -6.69
CA GLU A 177 18.71 -10.56 -6.73
C GLU A 177 19.60 -11.77 -7.02
N ARG A 178 20.31 -11.72 -8.14
CA ARG A 178 21.32 -12.74 -8.51
C ARG A 178 22.58 -12.67 -7.64
N TRP A 179 22.83 -11.51 -7.03
CA TRP A 179 24.04 -11.21 -6.27
C TRP A 179 24.04 -11.85 -4.89
N VAL A 180 22.89 -12.17 -4.29
CA VAL A 180 22.84 -12.84 -2.97
C VAL A 180 23.58 -14.19 -3.01
N LEU A 181 23.53 -14.90 -4.13
CA LEU A 181 24.31 -16.12 -4.32
C LEU A 181 25.81 -15.84 -4.39
N GLU A 182 26.21 -14.76 -5.07
CA GLU A 182 27.60 -14.33 -5.18
C GLU A 182 28.15 -13.83 -3.83
N ASP A 183 27.36 -13.07 -3.08
CA ASP A 183 27.70 -12.59 -1.73
C ASP A 183 27.78 -13.74 -0.72
N VAL A 184 26.89 -14.73 -0.80
CA VAL A 184 26.96 -15.95 0.02
C VAL A 184 28.18 -16.78 -0.33
N LEU A 185 28.53 -16.90 -1.62
CA LEU A 185 29.72 -17.61 -2.06
C LEU A 185 31.01 -16.87 -1.66
N ASN A 186 31.04 -15.55 -1.80
CA ASN A 186 32.16 -14.69 -1.40
C ASN A 186 32.35 -14.73 0.12
N ALA A 187 31.28 -14.58 0.91
CA ALA A 187 31.34 -14.70 2.36
C ALA A 187 31.85 -16.09 2.79
N ARG A 188 31.36 -17.16 2.15
CA ARG A 188 31.84 -18.53 2.45
C ARG A 188 33.30 -18.73 2.04
N ALA A 189 33.77 -18.11 0.96
CA ALA A 189 35.16 -18.14 0.54
C ALA A 189 36.08 -17.39 1.53
N GLU A 190 35.61 -16.27 2.08
CA GLU A 190 36.33 -15.52 3.13
C GLU A 190 36.40 -16.30 4.45
N PHE A 191 35.38 -17.07 4.82
CA PHE A 191 35.41 -17.92 6.03
C PHE A 191 36.28 -19.18 5.90
N LEU A 192 36.68 -19.55 4.68
CA LEU A 192 37.54 -20.70 4.41
C LEU A 192 39.02 -20.32 4.21
N TYR A 193 39.34 -19.02 4.31
CA TYR A 193 40.70 -18.47 4.31
C TYR A 193 41.22 -18.28 5.74
#